data_AF-I3CCI2-F1
#
_entry.id   AF-I3CCI2-F1
#
_cell.length_a   1.000
_cell.length_b   1.000
_cell.length_c   1.000
_cell.angle_alpha   90.00
_cell.angle_beta   90.00
_cell.angle_gamma   90.00
#
_symmetry.space_group_name_H-M   'P 1'
#
loop_
_entity.id
_entity.type
_entity.pdbx_description
1 polymer ?
#
loop_
_entity_poly.entity_id
_entity_poly.type
_entity_poly.pdbx_seq_one_letter_code
_entity_poly.pdbx_strand_id
1 'polypeptide(L)'
;MAQFLDTKKAVSVISDLIKNAGERLILVSPYLKLSKDFRELLTYRDNVKREKTVIIFGKEELKQDERNFLQALRYLDLRYYADVHAKCYLNNDDMVITSLNLYEFSMMNNKEMGVLIQRARQVDEQVYDEAFREIEFIKSNSLPYVFPLTASSVTAQEVPKKEEQSTTLTGFCIRTGVKIPFNLEKPMSADAYKEWNKFNNPEYPEKFCHFSGESSNGETSVNRPILKKHWKKAKAQFNL
;
A
#
# COMPACT_ATOMS: atom_id res chain seq x y z
N MET A 1 -28.38 -21.76 4.29
CA MET A 1 -28.95 -20.48 3.88
C MET A 1 -28.08 -19.43 4.53
N ALA A 2 -27.72 -18.41 3.76
CA ALA A 2 -26.88 -17.32 4.21
C ALA A 2 -27.40 -16.74 5.53
N GLN A 3 -26.48 -16.38 6.41
CA GLN A 3 -26.81 -15.87 7.74
C GLN A 3 -26.51 -14.38 7.82
N PHE A 4 -27.48 -13.61 8.27
CA PHE A 4 -27.29 -12.19 8.53
C PHE A 4 -26.34 -11.96 9.72
N LEU A 5 -25.42 -11.00 9.54
CA LEU A 5 -24.45 -10.58 10.54
C LEU A 5 -24.65 -9.10 10.85
N ASP A 6 -24.84 -8.77 12.13
CA ASP A 6 -24.62 -7.43 12.64
C ASP A 6 -23.11 -7.19 12.89
N THR A 7 -22.72 -5.98 13.31
CA THR A 7 -21.31 -5.64 13.58
C THR A 7 -20.60 -6.67 14.45
N LYS A 8 -21.18 -7.08 15.58
CA LYS A 8 -20.51 -7.97 16.55
C LYS A 8 -20.35 -9.37 15.97
N LYS A 9 -21.40 -9.88 15.31
CA LYS A 9 -21.35 -11.18 14.63
C LYS A 9 -20.35 -11.17 13.48
N ALA A 10 -20.32 -10.11 12.68
CA ALA A 10 -19.37 -9.99 11.57
C ALA A 10 -17.92 -10.05 12.07
N VAL A 11 -17.57 -9.28 13.11
CA VAL A 11 -16.23 -9.33 13.72
C VAL A 11 -15.88 -10.73 14.19
N SER A 12 -16.78 -11.37 14.96
CA SER A 12 -16.55 -12.73 15.47
C SER A 12 -16.32 -13.74 14.35
N VAL A 13 -17.21 -13.74 13.34
CA VAL A 13 -17.13 -14.69 12.22
C VAL A 13 -15.89 -14.47 11.38
N ILE A 14 -15.48 -13.21 11.13
CA ILE A 14 -14.23 -12.93 10.38
C ILE A 14 -13.01 -13.41 11.17
N SER A 15 -12.98 -13.20 12.49
CA SER A 15 -11.90 -13.71 13.34
C SER A 15 -11.81 -15.24 13.29
N ASP A 16 -12.94 -15.94 13.40
CA ASP A 16 -13.00 -17.40 13.29
C ASP A 16 -12.60 -17.88 11.89
N LEU A 17 -13.03 -17.18 10.84
CA LEU A 17 -12.69 -17.48 9.46
C LEU A 17 -11.18 -17.42 9.21
N ILE A 18 -10.49 -16.38 9.72
CA ILE A 18 -9.03 -16.24 9.61
C ILE A 18 -8.34 -17.32 10.46
N LYS A 19 -8.81 -17.55 11.69
CA LYS A 19 -8.24 -18.53 12.61
C LYS A 19 -8.32 -19.96 12.06
N ASN A 20 -9.47 -20.32 11.49
CA ASN A 20 -9.77 -21.66 11.02
C ASN A 20 -9.40 -21.88 9.55
N ALA A 21 -8.92 -20.86 8.85
CA ALA A 21 -8.46 -21.01 7.46
C ALA A 21 -7.41 -22.13 7.35
N GLY A 22 -7.65 -23.07 6.44
CA GLY A 22 -6.67 -24.04 5.96
C GLY A 22 -5.93 -23.48 4.74
N GLU A 23 -5.83 -24.25 3.66
CA GLU A 23 -5.03 -23.90 2.48
C GLU A 23 -5.28 -22.49 1.91
N ARG A 24 -6.52 -21.99 1.96
CA ARG A 24 -6.91 -20.71 1.39
C ARG A 24 -7.36 -19.73 2.46
N LEU A 25 -6.82 -18.51 2.37
CA LEU A 25 -7.37 -17.31 2.98
C LEU A 25 -7.25 -16.17 1.96
N ILE A 26 -8.36 -15.52 1.63
CA ILE A 26 -8.41 -14.34 0.75
C ILE A 26 -9.15 -13.22 1.47
N LEU A 27 -8.49 -12.08 1.62
CA LEU A 27 -9.06 -10.87 2.22
C LEU A 27 -9.12 -9.77 1.16
N VAL A 28 -10.32 -9.35 0.79
CA VAL A 28 -10.56 -8.24 -0.15
C VAL A 28 -11.12 -7.08 0.64
N SER A 29 -10.40 -5.96 0.69
CA SER A 29 -10.87 -4.74 1.34
C SER A 29 -10.23 -3.50 0.71
N PRO A 30 -10.98 -2.44 0.36
CA PRO A 30 -10.39 -1.20 -0.16
C PRO A 30 -9.36 -0.61 0.79
N TYR A 31 -9.59 -0.69 2.10
CA TYR A 31 -8.71 -0.10 3.09
C TYR A 31 -8.07 -1.21 3.92
N LEU A 32 -6.73 -1.22 3.94
CA LEU A 32 -5.95 -2.16 4.73
C LEU A 32 -5.40 -1.43 5.97
N LYS A 33 -6.26 -1.34 6.98
CA LYS A 33 -5.95 -0.86 8.33
C LYS A 33 -6.35 -1.97 9.28
N LEU A 34 -5.40 -2.81 9.69
CA LEU A 34 -5.69 -4.01 10.46
C LEU A 34 -5.70 -3.72 11.96
N SER A 35 -6.72 -4.19 12.68
CA SER A 35 -6.69 -4.20 14.15
C SER A 35 -5.59 -5.10 14.70
N LYS A 36 -5.24 -4.90 15.97
CA LYS A 36 -4.28 -5.75 16.69
C LYS A 36 -4.67 -7.23 16.61
N ASP A 37 -5.93 -7.56 16.86
CA ASP A 37 -6.42 -8.94 16.86
C ASP A 37 -6.24 -9.62 15.48
N PHE A 38 -6.56 -8.92 14.39
CA PHE A 38 -6.35 -9.47 13.04
C PHE A 38 -4.88 -9.64 12.69
N ARG A 39 -4.01 -8.73 13.16
CA ARG A 39 -2.56 -8.86 12.98
C ARG A 39 -2.00 -10.10 13.70
N GLU A 40 -2.47 -10.37 14.92
CA GLU A 40 -2.08 -11.57 15.67
C GLU A 40 -2.53 -12.85 14.96
N LEU A 41 -3.77 -12.88 14.45
CA LEU A 41 -4.29 -14.02 13.68
C LEU A 41 -3.49 -14.27 12.39
N LEU A 42 -3.17 -13.22 11.64
CA LEU A 42 -2.36 -13.32 10.43
C LEU A 42 -0.92 -13.76 10.74
N THR A 43 -0.34 -13.26 11.83
CA THR A 43 1.01 -13.66 12.28
C THR A 43 1.05 -15.14 12.68
N TYR A 44 0.03 -15.61 13.40
CA TYR A 44 -0.09 -17.03 13.76
C TYR A 44 -0.19 -17.91 12.52
N ARG A 45 -1.03 -17.53 11.55
CA ARG A 45 -1.15 -18.25 10.27
C ARG A 45 0.19 -18.28 9.51
N ASP A 46 0.88 -17.16 9.41
CA ASP A 46 2.15 -17.06 8.69
C ASP A 46 3.27 -17.92 9.31
N ASN A 47 3.41 -17.86 10.64
CA ASN A 47 4.53 -18.50 11.33
C ASN A 47 4.28 -19.96 11.68
N VAL A 48 3.05 -20.31 12.07
CA VAL A 48 2.69 -21.64 12.56
C VAL A 48 2.15 -22.50 11.42
N LYS A 49 1.12 -22.02 10.71
CA LYS A 49 0.51 -22.79 9.61
C LYS A 49 1.37 -22.76 8.34
N ARG A 50 2.10 -21.67 8.09
CA ARG A 50 2.93 -21.47 6.88
C ARG A 50 2.13 -21.59 5.58
N GLU A 51 0.87 -21.17 5.64
CA GLU A 51 -0.05 -21.24 4.52
C GLU A 51 -0.21 -19.87 3.87
N LYS A 52 -0.43 -19.90 2.55
CA LYS A 52 -0.57 -18.68 1.75
C LYS A 52 -1.79 -17.87 2.22
N THR A 53 -1.59 -16.57 2.36
CA THR A 53 -2.66 -15.58 2.56
C THR A 53 -2.64 -14.61 1.40
N VAL A 54 -3.79 -14.40 0.74
CA VAL A 54 -3.92 -13.40 -0.31
C VAL A 54 -4.66 -12.19 0.26
N ILE A 55 -4.08 -11.00 0.13
CA ILE A 55 -4.76 -9.75 0.49
C ILE A 55 -4.84 -8.88 -0.75
N ILE A 56 -6.05 -8.43 -1.08
CA ILE A 56 -6.30 -7.50 -2.18
C ILE A 56 -6.81 -6.19 -1.57
N PHE A 57 -6.08 -5.11 -1.81
CA PHE A 57 -6.42 -3.79 -1.32
C PHE A 57 -6.40 -2.73 -2.42
N GLY A 58 -6.91 -1.53 -2.13
CA GLY A 58 -6.98 -0.43 -3.09
C GLY A 58 -6.98 0.93 -2.42
N LYS A 59 -7.50 1.94 -3.13
CA LYS A 59 -7.86 3.32 -2.72
C LYS A 59 -6.89 4.19 -1.92
N GLU A 60 -6.22 3.68 -0.89
CA GLU A 60 -5.29 4.41 -0.03
C GLU A 60 -3.90 3.77 -0.04
N GLU A 61 -2.87 4.63 0.07
CA GLU A 61 -1.53 4.16 0.36
C GLU A 61 -1.47 3.53 1.76
N LEU A 62 -0.78 2.38 1.87
CA LEU A 62 -0.51 1.76 3.15
C LEU A 62 0.31 2.70 4.03
N LYS A 63 -0.09 2.91 5.28
CA LYS A 63 0.74 3.63 6.25
C LYS A 63 2.02 2.84 6.55
N GLN A 64 3.08 3.52 7.01
CA GLN A 64 4.36 2.87 7.29
C GLN A 64 4.22 1.67 8.25
N ASP A 65 3.41 1.79 9.28
CA ASP A 65 3.18 0.69 10.24
C ASP A 65 2.50 -0.53 9.61
N GLU A 66 1.48 -0.31 8.77
CA GLU A 66 0.83 -1.38 8.00
C GLU A 66 1.83 -2.03 7.03
N ARG A 67 2.64 -1.23 6.33
CA ARG A 67 3.69 -1.73 5.43
C ARG A 67 4.69 -2.61 6.18
N ASN A 68 5.23 -2.14 7.31
CA ASN A 68 6.20 -2.87 8.10
C ASN A 68 5.64 -4.23 8.57
N PHE A 69 4.39 -4.23 9.03
CA PHE A 69 3.71 -5.46 9.45
C PHE A 69 3.52 -6.44 8.28
N LEU A 70 2.92 -5.98 7.18
CA LEU A 70 2.63 -6.83 6.03
C LEU A 70 3.91 -7.36 5.36
N GLN A 71 4.98 -6.55 5.32
CA GLN A 71 6.28 -6.96 4.79
C GLN A 71 6.95 -8.05 5.63
N ALA A 72 6.62 -8.16 6.93
CA ALA A 72 7.15 -9.20 7.80
C ALA A 72 6.50 -10.58 7.57
N LEU A 73 5.34 -10.65 6.90
CA LEU A 73 4.63 -11.89 6.61
C LEU A 73 5.25 -12.60 5.39
N ARG A 74 5.78 -13.81 5.58
CA ARG A 74 6.53 -14.55 4.54
C ARG A 74 5.63 -15.23 3.52
N TYR A 75 4.41 -15.58 3.90
CA TYR A 75 3.44 -16.30 3.08
C TYR A 75 2.29 -15.40 2.62
N LEU A 76 2.54 -14.08 2.55
CA LEU A 76 1.59 -13.09 2.08
C LEU A 76 1.75 -12.85 0.56
N ASP A 77 0.66 -12.98 -0.19
CA ASP A 77 0.48 -12.49 -1.56
C ASP A 77 -0.37 -11.23 -1.49
N LEU A 78 0.31 -10.07 -1.47
CA LEU A 78 -0.33 -8.77 -1.40
C LEU A 78 -0.55 -8.23 -2.82
N ARG A 79 -1.77 -7.81 -3.11
CA ARG A 79 -2.17 -7.29 -4.43
C ARG A 79 -2.88 -5.96 -4.32
N TYR A 80 -2.67 -5.11 -5.32
CA TYR A 80 -3.29 -3.79 -5.42
C TYR A 80 -4.26 -3.74 -6.60
N TYR A 81 -5.48 -3.27 -6.34
CA TYR A 81 -6.48 -2.98 -7.36
C TYR A 81 -7.16 -1.64 -7.04
N ALA A 82 -6.86 -0.62 -7.86
CA ALA A 82 -7.24 0.77 -7.56
C ALA A 82 -8.75 0.94 -7.33
N ASP A 83 -9.55 0.23 -8.13
CA ASP A 83 -11.01 0.36 -8.15
C ASP A 83 -11.73 -0.58 -7.18
N VAL A 84 -11.01 -1.39 -6.40
CA VAL A 84 -11.66 -2.27 -5.44
C VAL A 84 -12.37 -1.46 -4.35
N HIS A 85 -13.64 -1.77 -4.12
CA HIS A 85 -14.40 -1.30 -2.95
C HIS A 85 -15.11 -2.43 -2.21
N ALA A 86 -15.03 -3.64 -2.74
CA ALA A 86 -15.55 -4.85 -2.16
C ALA A 86 -14.89 -5.13 -0.80
N LYS A 87 -15.70 -5.62 0.13
CA LYS A 87 -15.29 -6.06 1.45
C LYS A 87 -15.78 -7.49 1.58
N CYS A 88 -14.88 -8.41 1.27
CA CYS A 88 -15.16 -9.82 1.23
C CYS A 88 -13.98 -10.59 1.81
N TYR A 89 -14.28 -11.48 2.75
CA TYR A 89 -13.28 -12.29 3.45
C TYR A 89 -13.69 -13.74 3.32
N LEU A 90 -12.79 -14.61 2.85
CA LEU A 90 -13.10 -16.03 2.72
C LEU A 90 -11.93 -16.94 3.05
N ASN A 91 -12.27 -18.15 3.48
CA ASN A 91 -11.39 -19.30 3.48
C ASN A 91 -11.97 -20.39 2.55
N ASN A 92 -11.58 -21.66 2.75
CA ASN A 92 -12.06 -22.78 1.94
C ASN A 92 -13.57 -23.05 2.08
N ASP A 93 -14.13 -22.75 3.24
CA ASP A 93 -15.44 -23.23 3.69
C ASP A 93 -16.45 -22.07 3.84
N ASP A 94 -15.99 -20.93 4.34
CA ASP A 94 -16.81 -19.79 4.70
C ASP A 94 -16.41 -18.53 3.93
N MET A 95 -17.41 -17.71 3.60
CA MET A 95 -17.26 -16.40 2.99
C MET A 95 -18.14 -15.38 3.72
N VAL A 96 -17.58 -14.21 4.00
CA VAL A 96 -18.30 -13.07 4.56
C VAL A 96 -18.25 -11.91 3.59
N ILE A 97 -19.42 -11.46 3.13
CA ILE A 97 -19.58 -10.19 2.41
C ILE A 97 -20.21 -9.20 3.38
N THR A 98 -19.58 -8.04 3.58
CA THR A 98 -19.96 -7.12 4.67
C THR A 98 -19.64 -5.68 4.32
N SER A 99 -20.26 -4.73 5.02
CA SER A 99 -19.83 -3.32 4.98
C SER A 99 -18.61 -3.04 5.88
N LEU A 100 -18.28 -3.97 6.80
CA LEU A 100 -17.22 -3.84 7.79
C LEU A 100 -15.81 -3.85 7.16
N ASN A 101 -15.01 -2.83 7.48
CA ASN A 101 -13.56 -2.81 7.24
C ASN A 101 -12.81 -3.49 8.40
N LEU A 102 -11.59 -3.97 8.17
CA LEU A 102 -10.76 -4.63 9.19
C LEU A 102 -10.14 -3.69 10.25
N TYR A 103 -10.62 -2.44 10.35
CA TYR A 103 -10.10 -1.40 11.25
C TYR A 103 -10.90 -1.29 12.55
N GLU A 104 -10.20 -1.13 13.66
CA GLU A 104 -10.74 -1.12 15.04
C GLU A 104 -11.86 -0.10 15.26
N PHE A 105 -11.76 1.11 14.68
CA PHE A 105 -12.82 2.10 14.83
C PHE A 105 -14.14 1.65 14.20
N SER A 106 -14.11 0.99 13.04
CA SER A 106 -15.32 0.50 12.35
C SER A 106 -15.99 -0.60 13.19
N MET A 107 -15.20 -1.46 13.83
CA MET A 107 -15.70 -2.52 14.70
C MET A 107 -16.37 -1.99 15.98
N MET A 108 -15.88 -0.88 16.53
CA MET A 108 -16.36 -0.32 17.80
C MET A 108 -17.47 0.73 17.64
N ASN A 109 -17.42 1.52 16.57
CA ASN A 109 -18.23 2.74 16.45
C ASN A 109 -19.28 2.68 15.34
N ASN A 110 -19.12 1.78 14.36
CA ASN A 110 -20.06 1.71 13.24
C ASN A 110 -21.09 0.60 13.43
N LYS A 111 -22.28 0.84 12.87
CA LYS A 111 -23.29 -0.20 12.65
C LYS A 111 -23.07 -0.76 11.25
N GLU A 112 -22.61 -1.99 11.22
CA GLU A 112 -22.20 -2.70 10.02
C GLU A 112 -23.17 -3.87 9.82
N MET A 113 -23.31 -4.28 8.57
CA MET A 113 -24.12 -5.43 8.21
C MET A 113 -23.36 -6.31 7.23
N GLY A 114 -23.60 -7.61 7.31
CA GLY A 114 -23.02 -8.56 6.37
C GLY A 114 -23.82 -9.84 6.31
N VAL A 115 -23.32 -10.73 5.46
CA VAL A 115 -23.86 -12.06 5.27
C VAL A 115 -22.72 -13.08 5.32
N LEU A 116 -22.92 -14.14 6.10
CA LEU A 116 -22.09 -15.35 6.05
C LEU A 116 -22.69 -16.32 5.05
N ILE A 117 -21.87 -16.78 4.12
CA ILE A 117 -22.17 -17.77 3.10
C ILE A 117 -21.24 -18.96 3.36
N GLN A 118 -21.79 -20.17 3.42
CA GLN A 118 -21.02 -21.36 3.75
C GLN A 118 -21.10 -22.37 2.62
N ARG A 119 -19.95 -22.74 2.06
CA ARG A 119 -19.85 -23.62 0.90
C ARG A 119 -20.45 -25.01 1.15
N ALA A 120 -20.33 -25.52 2.38
CA ALA A 120 -20.87 -26.83 2.74
C ALA A 120 -22.41 -26.91 2.71
N ARG A 121 -23.12 -25.77 2.64
CA ARG A 121 -24.57 -25.73 2.56
C ARG A 121 -25.01 -25.68 1.10
N GLN A 122 -25.70 -26.71 0.64
CA GLN A 122 -26.20 -26.81 -0.74
C GLN A 122 -27.03 -25.58 -1.17
N VAL A 123 -27.84 -25.02 -0.27
CA VAL A 123 -28.64 -23.82 -0.56
C VAL A 123 -27.81 -22.53 -0.75
N ASP A 124 -26.54 -22.54 -0.35
CA ASP A 124 -25.60 -21.42 -0.44
C ASP A 124 -24.56 -21.64 -1.58
N GLU A 125 -24.56 -22.80 -2.23
CA GLU A 125 -23.57 -23.22 -3.23
C GLU A 125 -23.50 -22.24 -4.41
N GLN A 126 -24.65 -21.92 -5.01
CA GLN A 126 -24.70 -21.03 -6.18
C GLN A 126 -24.14 -19.64 -5.87
N VAL A 127 -24.58 -19.02 -4.76
CA VAL A 127 -24.13 -17.67 -4.39
C VAL A 127 -22.65 -17.67 -3.98
N TYR A 128 -22.17 -18.73 -3.34
CA TYR A 128 -20.75 -18.89 -3.02
C TYR A 128 -19.92 -18.93 -4.31
N ASP A 129 -20.31 -19.75 -5.30
CA ASP A 129 -19.57 -19.91 -6.55
C ASP A 129 -19.59 -18.66 -7.44
N GLU A 130 -20.71 -17.92 -7.47
CA GLU A 130 -20.79 -16.63 -8.16
C GLU A 130 -19.91 -15.57 -7.50
N ALA A 131 -19.99 -15.42 -6.17
CA ALA A 131 -19.16 -14.48 -5.43
C ALA A 131 -17.67 -14.85 -5.50
N PHE A 132 -17.33 -16.14 -5.46
CA PHE A 132 -15.95 -16.60 -5.57
C PHE A 132 -15.37 -16.31 -6.97
N ARG A 133 -16.16 -16.48 -8.04
CA ARG A 133 -15.76 -16.09 -9.40
C ARG A 133 -15.44 -14.60 -9.52
N GLU A 134 -16.24 -13.75 -8.89
CA GLU A 134 -15.97 -12.30 -8.86
C GLU A 134 -14.66 -11.98 -8.11
N ILE A 135 -14.37 -12.68 -7.02
CA ILE A 135 -13.12 -12.50 -6.29
C ILE A 135 -11.91 -12.94 -7.11
N GLU A 136 -12.00 -14.06 -7.83
CA GLU A 136 -10.93 -14.47 -8.75
C GLU A 136 -10.78 -13.50 -9.93
N PHE A 137 -11.87 -12.93 -10.45
CA PHE A 137 -11.82 -11.86 -11.43
C PHE A 137 -11.06 -10.63 -10.90
N ILE A 138 -11.42 -10.12 -9.72
CA ILE A 138 -10.72 -9.01 -9.05
C ILE A 138 -9.24 -9.36 -8.87
N LYS A 139 -8.94 -10.54 -8.34
CA LYS A 139 -7.57 -11.02 -8.08
C LYS A 139 -6.73 -11.14 -9.35
N SER A 140 -7.31 -11.56 -10.46
CA SER A 140 -6.63 -11.69 -11.76
C SER A 140 -6.29 -10.34 -12.39
N ASN A 141 -7.12 -9.32 -12.13
CA ASN A 141 -6.89 -7.94 -12.58
C ASN A 141 -6.08 -7.10 -11.58
N SER A 142 -5.79 -7.65 -10.40
CA SER A 142 -4.97 -6.97 -9.38
C SER A 142 -3.48 -7.11 -9.70
N LEU A 143 -2.73 -6.04 -9.49
CA LEU A 143 -1.27 -6.04 -9.66
C LEU A 143 -0.58 -6.58 -8.40
N PRO A 144 0.47 -7.40 -8.50
CA PRO A 144 1.31 -7.74 -7.36
C PRO A 144 1.84 -6.47 -6.69
N TYR A 145 1.68 -6.35 -5.38
CA TYR A 145 2.18 -5.20 -4.63
C TYR A 145 3.60 -5.47 -4.14
N VAL A 146 4.54 -4.68 -4.61
CA VAL A 146 5.93 -4.71 -4.16
C VAL A 146 6.12 -3.59 -3.16
N PHE A 147 6.60 -3.93 -1.95
CA PHE A 147 6.97 -2.92 -0.96
C PHE A 147 8.09 -2.05 -1.53
N PRO A 148 7.90 -0.72 -1.62
CA PRO A 148 8.99 0.17 -1.96
C PRO A 148 10.08 -0.01 -0.92
N LEU A 149 11.31 -0.30 -1.34
CA LEU A 149 12.45 -0.41 -0.43
C LEU A 149 12.60 0.91 0.31
N THR A 150 12.16 0.97 1.57
CA THR A 150 12.44 2.10 2.44
C THR A 150 13.89 1.97 2.89
N ALA A 151 14.76 2.83 2.37
CA ALA A 151 16.09 3.01 2.91
C ALA A 151 15.99 3.49 4.36
N SER A 152 16.12 2.59 5.35
CA SER A 152 16.46 2.96 6.72
C SER A 152 17.01 1.79 7.54
N SER A 153 18.16 2.09 8.17
CA SER A 153 18.85 1.42 9.27
C SER A 153 19.41 0.01 9.04
N VAL A 154 20.56 -0.06 8.36
CA VAL A 154 21.59 -1.02 8.78
C VAL A 154 22.52 -0.24 9.71
N THR A 155 22.51 -0.61 10.98
CA THR A 155 23.56 -0.27 11.94
C THR A 155 24.92 -0.57 11.31
N ALA A 156 25.83 0.39 11.39
CA ALA A 156 27.19 0.25 10.92
C ALA A 156 27.86 -0.98 11.54
N GLN A 157 28.09 -2.00 10.73
CA GLN A 157 29.19 -2.94 10.91
C GLN A 157 29.91 -3.07 9.56
N GLU A 158 31.15 -2.60 9.56
CA GLU A 158 32.09 -2.63 8.45
C GLU A 158 32.51 -4.08 8.12
N VAL A 159 32.18 -4.58 6.93
CA VAL A 159 32.90 -5.69 6.22
C VAL A 159 32.65 -5.52 4.70
N PRO A 160 33.63 -5.78 3.80
CA PRO A 160 33.80 -4.96 2.59
C PRO A 160 33.03 -5.41 1.35
N LYS A 161 32.81 -4.39 0.50
CA LYS A 161 32.37 -4.35 -0.90
C LYS A 161 32.52 -5.64 -1.71
N LYS A 162 31.43 -6.03 -2.38
CA LYS A 162 31.46 -6.37 -3.81
C LYS A 162 30.38 -5.59 -4.55
N GLU A 163 30.84 -4.93 -5.60
CA GLU A 163 30.13 -3.97 -6.46
C GLU A 163 29.19 -4.67 -7.43
N GLU A 164 27.95 -4.19 -7.54
CA GLU A 164 27.23 -4.15 -8.82
C GLU A 164 26.51 -2.80 -8.95
N GLN A 165 26.85 -2.09 -10.02
CA GLN A 165 26.51 -0.70 -10.29
C GLN A 165 25.09 -0.57 -10.87
N SER A 166 24.23 0.22 -10.23
CA SER A 166 23.13 0.90 -10.92
C SER A 166 23.09 2.36 -10.44
N THR A 167 23.36 3.28 -11.35
CA THR A 167 23.56 4.70 -11.08
C THR A 167 22.23 5.39 -10.81
N THR A 168 21.82 5.53 -9.54
CA THR A 168 20.75 6.46 -9.17
C THR A 168 21.25 7.89 -9.41
N LEU A 169 20.83 8.48 -10.53
CA LEU A 169 21.24 9.84 -10.91
C LEU A 169 20.67 10.86 -9.90
N THR A 170 21.55 11.66 -9.32
CA THR A 170 21.26 12.59 -8.22
C THR A 170 20.83 13.98 -8.73
N GLY A 171 19.87 14.60 -8.05
CA GLY A 171 19.45 16.00 -8.22
C GLY A 171 19.55 16.81 -6.92
N PHE A 172 18.98 18.02 -6.90
CA PHE A 172 19.07 18.96 -5.78
C PHE A 172 17.73 19.60 -5.45
N CYS A 173 17.44 19.83 -4.18
CA CYS A 173 16.21 20.51 -3.78
C CYS A 173 16.23 21.96 -4.25
N ILE A 174 15.19 22.39 -4.98
CA ILE A 174 15.11 23.74 -5.51
C ILE A 174 14.99 24.84 -4.44
N ARG A 175 14.61 24.50 -3.21
CA ARG A 175 14.45 25.45 -2.10
C ARG A 175 15.64 25.49 -1.13
N THR A 176 16.21 24.34 -0.81
CA THR A 176 17.26 24.20 0.22
C THR A 176 18.62 23.82 -0.35
N GLY A 177 18.71 23.40 -1.61
CA GLY A 177 19.97 22.98 -2.25
C GLY A 177 20.49 21.61 -1.79
N VAL A 178 19.77 20.89 -0.91
CA VAL A 178 20.20 19.55 -0.45
C VAL A 178 20.08 18.53 -1.58
N LYS A 179 20.98 17.55 -1.63
CA LYS A 179 20.94 16.48 -2.63
C LYS A 179 19.73 15.58 -2.41
N ILE A 180 18.95 15.36 -3.47
CA ILE A 180 17.76 14.49 -3.49
C ILE A 180 17.75 13.67 -4.78
N PRO A 181 16.96 12.59 -4.89
CA PRO A 181 16.76 11.92 -6.17
C PRO A 181 16.24 12.91 -7.22
N PHE A 182 16.76 12.81 -8.44
CA PHE A 182 16.30 13.69 -9.51
C PHE A 182 14.88 13.28 -9.96
N ASN A 183 13.92 14.19 -9.82
CA ASN A 183 12.53 14.03 -10.20
C ASN A 183 11.90 15.41 -10.49
N LEU A 184 11.43 15.64 -11.72
CA LEU A 184 10.81 16.90 -12.13
C LEU A 184 9.47 17.20 -11.43
N GLU A 185 8.71 16.18 -11.08
CA GLU A 185 7.42 16.32 -10.37
C GLU A 185 7.62 16.56 -8.88
N LYS A 186 8.76 16.12 -8.34
CA LYS A 186 9.12 16.25 -6.92
C LYS A 186 10.50 16.91 -6.75
N PRO A 187 10.65 18.19 -7.16
CA PRO A 187 11.94 18.87 -7.16
C PRO A 187 12.37 19.39 -5.77
N MET A 188 11.61 19.07 -4.72
CA MET A 188 11.82 19.54 -3.35
C MET A 188 12.09 18.38 -2.38
N SER A 189 12.86 18.67 -1.32
CA SER A 189 12.97 17.76 -0.17
C SER A 189 11.67 17.73 0.63
N ALA A 190 11.47 16.69 1.45
CA ALA A 190 10.26 16.54 2.24
C ALA A 190 9.97 17.74 3.15
N ASP A 191 11.00 18.34 3.75
CA ASP A 191 10.82 19.49 4.64
C ASP A 191 10.49 20.78 3.86
N ALA A 192 11.16 21.00 2.73
CA ALA A 192 10.85 22.11 1.84
C ALA A 192 9.43 22.02 1.27
N TYR A 193 8.98 20.81 0.93
CA TYR A 193 7.64 20.56 0.40
C TYR A 193 6.56 20.81 1.46
N LYS A 194 6.77 20.40 2.72
CA LYS A 194 5.82 20.68 3.82
C LYS A 194 5.55 22.18 3.97
N GLU A 195 6.58 23.01 3.82
CA GLU A 195 6.44 24.47 3.87
C GLU A 195 5.79 25.02 2.60
N TRP A 196 6.22 24.56 1.43
CA TRP A 196 5.64 24.99 0.15
C TRP A 196 4.14 24.65 0.06
N ASN A 197 3.73 23.46 0.53
CA ASN A 197 2.34 22.97 0.50
C ASN A 197 1.37 23.84 1.32
N LYS A 198 1.87 24.66 2.25
CA LYS A 198 1.03 25.64 2.98
C LYS A 198 0.53 26.77 2.07
N PHE A 199 1.30 27.11 1.04
CA PHE A 199 1.00 28.18 0.09
C PHE A 199 0.58 27.64 -1.28
N ASN A 200 1.06 26.44 -1.64
CA ASN A 200 0.73 25.69 -2.85
C ASN A 200 0.76 26.55 -4.13
N ASN A 201 1.82 27.35 -4.28
CA ASN A 201 2.03 28.22 -5.44
C ASN A 201 3.12 27.64 -6.36
N PRO A 202 2.74 27.01 -7.50
CA PRO A 202 3.68 26.33 -8.41
C PRO A 202 4.65 27.24 -9.15
N GLU A 203 4.30 28.53 -9.26
CA GLU A 203 5.11 29.57 -9.91
C GLU A 203 5.98 30.34 -8.90
N TYR A 204 5.96 29.97 -7.63
CA TYR A 204 6.77 30.63 -6.61
C TYR A 204 8.28 30.53 -6.98
N PRO A 205 9.00 31.66 -7.03
CA PRO A 205 10.43 31.68 -7.32
C PRO A 205 11.24 30.95 -6.25
N GLU A 206 11.95 29.90 -6.65
CA GLU A 206 12.82 29.07 -5.82
C GLU A 206 14.30 29.43 -5.99
N LYS A 207 15.14 28.93 -5.08
CA LYS A 207 16.51 29.41 -4.88
C LYS A 207 17.59 28.60 -5.60
N PHE A 208 17.31 27.37 -6.02
CA PHE A 208 18.29 26.45 -6.59
C PHE A 208 17.78 25.69 -7.82
N CYS A 209 18.71 25.26 -8.66
CA CYS A 209 18.46 24.39 -9.81
C CYS A 209 18.40 22.92 -9.41
N HIS A 210 17.36 22.20 -9.81
CA HIS A 210 17.19 20.78 -9.50
C HIS A 210 18.25 19.88 -10.15
N PHE A 211 18.74 20.28 -11.32
CA PHE A 211 19.77 19.52 -12.05
C PHE A 211 21.19 19.82 -11.55
N SER A 212 21.56 21.10 -11.40
CA SER A 212 22.94 21.50 -11.12
C SER A 212 23.22 21.84 -9.66
N GLY A 213 22.20 22.09 -8.84
CA GLY A 213 22.35 22.54 -7.45
C GLY A 213 22.84 24.00 -7.31
N GLU A 214 23.08 24.69 -8.42
CA GLU A 214 23.49 26.10 -8.43
C GLU A 214 22.33 27.01 -7.97
N SER A 215 22.66 28.16 -7.38
CA SER A 215 21.68 29.20 -7.09
C SER A 215 20.96 29.62 -8.37
N SER A 216 19.62 29.59 -8.36
CA SER A 216 18.78 29.99 -9.47
C SER A 216 18.30 31.43 -9.38
N ASN A 217 18.54 32.12 -8.26
CA ASN A 217 18.16 33.52 -8.04
C ASN A 217 16.68 33.82 -8.39
N GLY A 218 15.77 32.86 -8.20
CA GLY A 218 14.35 32.99 -8.51
C GLY A 218 13.94 32.58 -9.94
N GLU A 219 14.85 32.07 -10.76
CA GLU A 219 14.56 31.63 -12.13
C GLU A 219 13.99 30.19 -12.22
N THR A 220 13.88 29.50 -11.08
CA THR A 220 13.30 28.15 -10.99
C THR A 220 12.02 28.17 -10.17
N SER A 221 11.08 27.29 -10.45
CA SER A 221 9.84 27.08 -9.68
C SER A 221 9.50 25.59 -9.64
N VAL A 222 8.42 25.20 -8.98
CA VAL A 222 7.97 23.78 -9.00
C VAL A 222 7.63 23.34 -10.42
N ASN A 223 6.99 24.21 -11.21
CA ASN A 223 6.71 23.93 -12.63
C ASN A 223 7.96 23.98 -13.52
N ARG A 224 9.00 24.72 -13.10
CA ARG A 224 10.24 24.90 -13.87
C ARG A 224 11.46 24.67 -12.97
N PRO A 225 11.74 23.43 -12.55
CA PRO A 225 12.73 23.18 -11.50
C PRO A 225 14.17 23.23 -12.00
N ILE A 226 14.41 23.38 -13.30
CA ILE A 226 15.74 23.38 -13.93
C ILE A 226 15.99 24.70 -14.65
N LEU A 227 17.17 25.28 -14.42
CA LEU A 227 17.63 26.46 -15.14
C LEU A 227 17.71 26.19 -16.64
N LYS A 228 17.25 27.15 -17.46
CA LYS A 228 17.21 27.02 -18.94
C LYS A 228 18.57 26.61 -19.54
N LYS A 229 19.68 27.14 -19.00
CA LYS A 229 21.05 26.80 -19.44
C LYS A 229 21.40 25.31 -19.28
N HIS A 230 20.75 24.62 -18.36
CA HIS A 230 20.99 23.21 -18.04
C HIS A 230 19.93 22.27 -18.60
N TRP A 231 18.83 22.79 -19.16
CA TRP A 231 17.72 21.99 -19.68
C TRP A 231 18.14 20.97 -20.75
N LYS A 232 18.95 21.38 -21.73
CA LYS A 232 19.43 20.48 -22.79
C LYS A 232 20.29 19.33 -22.24
N LYS A 233 21.10 19.61 -21.21
CA LYS A 233 21.95 18.62 -20.54
C LYS A 233 21.12 17.67 -19.68
N ALA A 234 20.16 18.21 -18.92
CA ALA A 234 19.23 17.43 -18.13
C ALA A 234 18.40 16.48 -19.00
N LYS A 235 17.89 16.97 -20.14
CA LYS A 235 17.11 16.16 -21.08
C LYS A 235 17.89 14.95 -21.61
N ALA A 236 19.16 15.16 -21.97
CA ALA A 236 20.03 14.09 -22.45
C ALA A 236 20.42 13.10 -21.35
N GLN A 237 20.67 13.58 -20.13
CA GLN A 237 21.15 12.76 -19.01
C GLN A 237 20.05 11.94 -18.32
N PHE A 238 18.81 12.45 -18.33
CA PHE A 238 17.67 11.85 -17.63
C PHE A 238 16.57 11.33 -18.57
N ASN A 239 16.80 11.36 -19.89
CA ASN A 239 15.86 10.94 -20.93
C ASN A 239 14.45 11.53 -20.77
N LEU A 240 14.40 12.85 -20.54
CA LEU A 240 13.19 13.66 -20.31
C LEU A 240 12.48 14.09 -21.61
#